data_AF-W6NBI7-F1
#
_entry.id   AF-W6NBI7-F1
#
_cell.length_a   1.000
_cell.length_b   1.000
_cell.length_c   1.000
_cell.angle_alpha   90.00
_cell.angle_beta   90.00
_cell.angle_gamma   90.00
#
_symmetry.space_group_name_H-M   'P 1'
#
loop_
_entity.id
_entity.type
_entity.pdbx_description
1 polymer ?
#
loop_
_entity_poly.entity_id
_entity_poly.type
_entity_poly.pdbx_seq_one_letter_code
_entity_poly.pdbx_strand_id
1 'polypeptide(L)' 'MTTGGPTIQLSNGVKMHQSASAETKAAVKTAIETGYRLIDTAAMYGNEGAVGEAIAEMIQAGRVTREELFITTKVG' A
#
# COMPACT_ATOMS: atom_id res chain seq x y z
N MET A 1 -8.22 9.28 10.76
CA MET A 1 -9.32 8.29 10.62
C MET A 1 -10.36 8.88 9.68
N THR A 2 -10.32 8.55 8.41
CA THR A 2 -11.38 8.87 7.45
C THR A 2 -12.15 7.60 7.17
N THR A 3 -13.27 7.41 7.87
CA THR A 3 -14.25 6.36 7.62
C THR A 3 -15.03 6.73 6.36
N GLY A 4 -14.61 6.26 5.18
CA GLY A 4 -15.32 6.53 3.92
C GLY A 4 -14.76 5.86 2.68
N GLY A 5 -13.92 4.83 2.84
CA GLY A 5 -13.34 4.08 1.71
C GLY A 5 -14.33 3.08 1.10
N PRO A 6 -14.07 2.62 -0.14
CA PRO A 6 -14.85 1.56 -0.75
C PRO A 6 -14.81 0.28 0.10
N THR A 7 -15.91 -0.48 0.10
CA THR A 7 -15.98 -1.78 0.77
C THR A 7 -16.40 -2.86 -0.20
N ILE A 8 -15.84 -4.05 -0.03
CA ILE A 8 -16.26 -5.27 -0.73
C ILE A 8 -16.97 -6.20 0.25
N GLN A 9 -18.10 -6.78 -0.17
CA GLN A 9 -18.78 -7.80 0.63
C GLN A 9 -18.18 -9.17 0.33
N LEU A 10 -17.70 -9.83 1.38
CA LEU A 10 -17.16 -11.18 1.31
C LEU A 10 -18.29 -12.22 1.28
N SER A 11 -18.00 -13.44 0.85
CA SER A 11 -18.97 -14.54 0.76
C SER A 11 -19.59 -14.94 2.10
N ASN A 12 -18.92 -14.63 3.21
CA ASN A 12 -19.43 -14.83 4.57
C ASN A 12 -20.29 -13.64 5.08
N GLY A 13 -20.60 -12.67 4.23
CA GLY A 13 -21.42 -11.50 4.55
C GLY A 13 -20.66 -10.32 5.18
N VAL A 14 -19.38 -10.48 5.53
CA VAL A 14 -18.56 -9.41 6.14
C VAL A 14 -18.18 -8.37 5.09
N LYS A 15 -18.21 -7.08 5.46
CA LYS A 15 -17.72 -5.98 4.62
C LYS A 15 -16.26 -5.69 4.94
N MET A 16 -15.38 -5.86 3.96
CA MET A 16 -13.96 -5.54 4.06
C MET A 16 -13.68 -4.20 3.40
N HIS A 17 -12.93 -3.32 4.08
CA HIS A 17 -12.50 -2.05 3.50
C HIS A 17 -11.40 -2.25 2.46
N GLN A 18 -11.47 -1.46 1.40
CA GLN A 18 -10.40 -1.33 0.41
C GLN A 18 -9.69 0.00 0.63
N SER A 19 -8.36 -0.05 0.70
CA SER A 19 -7.53 1.15 0.86
C SER A 19 -7.57 2.00 -0.40
N ALA A 20 -8.09 3.23 -0.28
CA ALA A 20 -8.06 4.20 -1.36
C ALA A 20 -6.61 4.61 -1.69
N SER A 21 -6.34 5.07 -2.91
CA SER A 21 -4.98 5.40 -3.36
C SER A 21 -4.26 6.42 -2.46
N ALA A 22 -4.95 7.49 -2.03
CA ALA A 22 -4.37 8.50 -1.15
C ALA A 22 -4.00 7.94 0.24
N GLU A 23 -4.87 7.11 0.81
CA GLU A 23 -4.62 6.42 2.09
C GLU A 23 -3.48 5.42 1.96
N THR A 24 -3.44 4.67 0.86
CA THR A 24 -2.38 3.70 0.55
C THR A 24 -1.02 4.37 0.50
N LYS A 25 -0.91 5.51 -0.20
CA LYS A 25 0.35 6.27 -0.30
C LYS A 25 0.84 6.72 1.08
N ALA A 26 -0.04 7.32 1.88
CA ALA A 26 0.29 7.75 3.24
C ALA A 26 0.73 6.57 4.12
N ALA A 27 -0.02 5.46 4.09
CA ALA A 27 0.26 4.26 4.86
C ALA A 27 1.64 3.66 4.50
N VAL A 28 1.98 3.54 3.21
CA VAL A 28 3.28 3.02 2.77
C VAL A 28 4.43 3.91 3.23
N LYS A 29 4.30 5.24 3.15
CA LYS A 29 5.32 6.17 3.65
C LYS A 29 5.54 6.00 5.15
N THR A 30 4.46 5.99 5.93
CA THR A 30 4.54 5.76 7.39
C THR A 30 5.13 4.39 7.71
N ALA A 31 4.79 3.34 6.96
CA ALA A 31 5.37 2.01 7.16
C ALA A 31 6.90 2.03 6.96
N ILE A 32 7.40 2.66 5.89
CA ILE A 32 8.83 2.78 5.63
C ILE A 32 9.53 3.58 6.74
N GLU A 33 8.96 4.71 7.17
CA GLU A 33 9.48 5.55 8.26
C GLU A 33 9.54 4.81 9.60
N THR A 34 8.61 3.89 9.84
CA THR A 34 8.54 3.07 11.07
C THR A 34 9.36 1.79 11.00
N GLY A 35 10.08 1.57 9.90
CA GLY A 35 11.04 0.46 9.76
C GLY A 35 10.52 -0.76 9.01
N TYR A 36 9.31 -0.75 8.46
CA TYR A 36 8.84 -1.83 7.59
C TYR A 36 9.67 -1.89 6.31
N ARG A 37 9.96 -3.11 5.87
CA ARG A 37 10.73 -3.39 4.64
C ARG A 37 10.02 -4.35 3.68
N LEU A 38 8.94 -4.99 4.12
CA LEU A 38 8.07 -5.78 3.25
C LEU A 38 6.81 -4.97 2.94
N ILE A 39 6.55 -4.75 1.65
CA ILE A 39 5.30 -4.18 1.15
C ILE A 39 4.64 -5.23 0.26
N ASP A 40 3.45 -5.69 0.66
CA ASP A 40 2.62 -6.61 -0.12
C ASP A 40 1.49 -5.85 -0.81
N THR A 41 1.34 -6.07 -2.13
CA THR A 41 0.28 -5.49 -2.95
C THR A 41 -0.27 -6.52 -3.94
N ALA A 42 -1.17 -6.14 -4.83
CA ALA A 42 -1.70 -6.98 -5.90
C ALA A 42 -2.30 -6.15 -7.04
N ALA A 43 -2.27 -6.68 -8.26
CA ALA A 43 -2.90 -6.05 -9.42
C ALA A 43 -4.38 -5.75 -9.19
N MET A 44 -5.12 -6.69 -8.58
CA MET A 44 -6.55 -6.54 -8.27
C MET A 44 -6.85 -5.50 -7.18
N TYR A 45 -5.86 -5.00 -6.44
CA TYR A 45 -6.12 -3.99 -5.40
C TYR A 45 -6.34 -2.59 -5.99
N GLY A 46 -5.96 -2.38 -7.26
CA GLY A 46 -6.21 -1.11 -7.97
C GLY A 46 -5.43 0.09 -7.42
N ASN A 47 -4.44 -0.14 -6.55
CA ASN A 47 -3.69 0.91 -5.86
C ASN A 47 -2.15 0.75 -5.96
N GLU A 48 -1.65 -0.15 -6.81
CA GLU A 48 -0.20 -0.36 -7.03
C GLU A 48 0.53 0.92 -7.47
N GLY A 49 -0.13 1.78 -8.25
CA GLY A 49 0.43 3.08 -8.63
C GLY A 49 0.76 3.96 -7.41
N ALA A 50 -0.14 4.01 -6.42
CA ALA A 50 0.07 4.76 -5.18
C ALA A 50 1.18 4.16 -4.31
N VAL A 51 1.32 2.83 -4.31
CA VAL A 51 2.43 2.14 -3.65
C VAL A 51 3.76 2.52 -4.31
N GLY A 52 3.82 2.48 -5.64
CA GLY A 52 5.02 2.85 -6.42
C GLY A 52 5.44 4.30 -6.19
N GLU A 53 4.49 5.24 -6.22
CA GLU A 53 4.76 6.65 -5.91
C GLU A 53 5.32 6.84 -4.50
N ALA A 54 4.73 6.20 -3.49
CA ALA A 54 5.22 6.28 -2.12
C ALA A 54 6.67 5.78 -2.01
N ILE A 55 6.97 4.63 -2.61
CA ILE A 55 8.33 4.05 -2.60
C ILE A 55 9.31 4.99 -3.30
N ALA A 56 8.96 5.52 -4.47
CA ALA A 56 9.81 6.45 -5.21
C ALA A 56 10.13 7.71 -4.39
N GLU A 57 9.13 8.32 -3.74
CA GLU A 57 9.33 9.48 -2.86
C GLU A 57 10.24 9.15 -1.67
N MET A 58 10.07 7.98 -1.05
CA MET A 58 10.87 7.58 0.12
C MET A 58 12.33 7.27 -0.25
N ILE A 59 12.56 6.72 -1.44
CA ILE A 59 13.92 6.54 -1.98
C ILE A 59 14.54 7.89 -2.31
N GLN A 60 13.82 8.79 -2.99
CA GLN A 60 14.31 10.13 -3.30
C GLN A 60 14.64 10.95 -2.05
N ALA A 61 13.86 10.77 -0.97
CA ALA A 61 14.10 11.40 0.32
C ALA A 61 15.24 10.75 1.13
N GLY A 62 15.90 9.71 0.60
CA GLY A 62 17.00 9.02 1.26
C GLY A 62 16.59 8.26 2.53
N ARG A 63 15.30 7.89 2.64
CA ARG A 63 14.76 7.18 3.82
C ARG A 63 14.97 5.66 3.75
N VAL A 64 15.11 5.14 2.53
CA VAL A 64 15.33 3.73 2.24
C VAL A 64 15.96 3.62 0.84
N THR A 65 16.68 2.55 0.55
CA THR A 65 17.13 2.20 -0.81
C THR A 65 16.25 1.14 -1.43
N ARG A 66 16.42 0.87 -2.74
CA ARG A 66 15.58 -0.13 -3.41
C ARG A 66 15.84 -1.53 -2.86
N GLU A 67 17.09 -1.88 -2.64
CA GLU A 67 17.55 -3.18 -2.16
C GLU A 67 17.14 -3.49 -0.72
N GLU A 68 16.83 -2.47 0.09
CA GLU A 68 16.27 -2.65 1.43
C GLU A 68 14.79 -3.07 1.41
N LEU A 69 14.09 -2.92 0.28
CA LEU A 69 12.66 -3.21 0.17
C LEU A 69 12.36 -4.56 -0.49
N PHE A 70 11.57 -5.38 0.20
CA PHE A 70 10.92 -6.56 -0.35
C PHE A 70 9.50 -6.20 -0.81
N ILE A 71 9.26 -6.25 -2.12
CA ILE A 71 7.97 -5.90 -2.72
C ILE A 71 7.34 -7.16 -3.31
N THR A 72 6.13 -7.49 -2.85
CA THR A 72 5.34 -8.63 -3.36
C THR A 72 4.13 -8.11 -4.12
N THR A 73 3.82 -8.74 -5.26
CA THR A 73 2.53 -8.58 -5.95
C THR A 73 1.90 -9.94 -6.24
N LYS A 74 0.65 -9.94 -6.67
CA LYS A 74 -0.15 -11.14 -6.99
C LYS A 74 -0.65 -11.03 -8.42
N VAL A 75 -0.56 -12.14 -9.14
CA VAL A 75 -1.15 -12.27 -10.48
C VAL A 75 -2.66 -12.03 -10.37
N GLY A 76 -3.18 -11.16 -11.23
CA GLY A 76 -4.60 -10.80 -11.27
C GLY A 76 -5.47 -11.82 -11.99
#